data_AF-A0A543LI06-F1
#
_entry.id   AF-A0A543LI06-F1
#
_cell.length_a   1.000
_cell.length_b   1.000
_cell.length_c   1.000
_cell.angle_alpha   90.00
_cell.angle_beta   90.00
_cell.angle_gamma   90.00
#
_symmetry.space_group_name_H-M   'P 1'
#
loop_
_entity.id
_entity.type
_entity.pdbx_description
1 polymer ?
#
loop_
_entity_poly.entity_id
_entity_poly.type
_entity_poly.pdbx_seq_one_letter_code
_entity_poly.pdbx_strand_id
1 'polypeptide(L)'
;MTCPHHDDLSAYADDMVQPAERARFSQHMAGCPVCQHRLDEITALGQSLRAMPSPQLGFDLAAQLNDRLNERQRDRQRASRPAPPWSGWLGWMPAGLAGGLALASGIWLGGLLLGGGAAMAPGAGLVRVFDPVPPGGLCAAAELCRLSKGMP
;
A
#
# COMPACT_ATOMS: atom_id res chain seq x y z
N MET A 1 59.70 -24.39 3.76
CA MET A 1 58.33 -23.91 4.07
C MET A 1 57.81 -23.22 2.82
N THR A 2 56.59 -23.53 2.40
CA THR A 2 56.00 -22.94 1.18
C THR A 2 55.78 -21.45 1.38
N CYS A 3 56.18 -20.63 0.40
CA CYS A 3 55.91 -19.19 0.45
C CYS A 3 54.40 -18.95 0.23
N PRO A 4 53.80 -17.98 0.94
CA PRO A 4 52.39 -17.63 0.75
C PRO A 4 52.11 -17.08 -0.66
N HIS A 5 50.85 -17.17 -1.09
CA HIS A 5 50.42 -16.58 -2.34
C HIS A 5 50.37 -15.05 -2.24
N HIS A 6 50.38 -14.38 -3.39
CA HIS A 6 50.35 -12.91 -3.44
C HIS A 6 49.07 -12.35 -2.79
N ASP A 7 47.93 -12.99 -3.00
CA ASP A 7 46.64 -12.57 -2.44
C ASP A 7 46.65 -12.61 -0.91
N ASP A 8 47.30 -13.61 -0.31
CA ASP A 8 47.43 -13.72 1.15
C ASP A 8 48.33 -12.61 1.72
N LEU A 9 49.39 -12.22 0.98
CA LEU A 9 50.25 -11.10 1.36
C LEU A 9 49.51 -9.76 1.25
N SER A 10 48.66 -9.59 0.23
CA SER A 10 47.77 -8.42 0.12
C SER A 10 46.76 -8.38 1.27
N ALA A 11 46.10 -9.50 1.55
CA ALA A 11 45.16 -9.60 2.67
C ALA A 11 45.85 -9.33 4.01
N TYR A 12 47.11 -9.74 4.17
CA TYR A 12 47.91 -9.41 5.35
C TYR A 12 48.20 -7.90 5.43
N ALA A 13 48.57 -7.25 4.32
CA ALA A 13 48.83 -5.81 4.24
C ALA A 13 47.57 -4.97 4.58
N ASP A 14 46.39 -5.45 4.19
CA ASP A 14 45.10 -4.80 4.43
C ASP A 14 44.46 -5.14 5.79
N ASP A 15 45.16 -5.89 6.66
CA ASP A 15 44.67 -6.41 7.95
C ASP A 15 43.45 -7.36 7.85
N MET A 16 43.25 -7.98 6.69
CA MET A 16 42.10 -8.83 6.35
C MET A 16 42.32 -10.33 6.61
N VAL A 17 43.50 -10.74 7.08
CA VAL A 17 43.78 -12.13 7.51
C VAL A 17 43.22 -12.42 8.90
N GLN A 18 42.85 -13.69 9.14
CA GLN A 18 42.38 -14.11 10.46
C GLN A 18 43.47 -13.92 11.54
N PRO A 19 43.10 -13.58 12.79
CA PRO A 19 44.08 -13.34 13.86
C PRO A 19 45.03 -14.52 14.11
N ALA A 20 44.53 -15.75 13.98
CA ALA A 20 45.33 -16.97 14.16
C ALA A 20 46.37 -17.18 13.04
N GLU A 21 46.08 -16.72 11.83
CA GLU A 21 46.98 -16.82 10.68
C GLU A 21 48.04 -15.71 10.71
N ARG A 22 47.68 -14.53 11.20
CA ARG A 22 48.58 -13.37 11.32
C ARG A 22 49.89 -13.68 12.03
N ALA A 23 49.84 -14.46 13.11
CA ALA A 23 51.05 -14.89 13.84
C ALA A 23 51.94 -15.85 13.03
N ARG A 24 51.36 -16.69 12.17
CA ARG A 24 52.11 -17.57 11.28
C ARG A 24 52.77 -16.78 10.15
N PHE A 25 52.06 -15.80 9.59
CA PHE A 25 52.59 -14.90 8.57
C PHE A 25 53.75 -14.07 9.12
N SER A 26 53.61 -13.47 10.31
CA SER A 26 54.67 -12.68 10.93
C SER A 26 55.93 -13.52 11.20
N GLN A 27 55.77 -14.75 11.67
CA GLN A 27 56.89 -15.68 11.83
C GLN A 27 57.57 -16.04 10.51
N HIS A 28 56.79 -16.25 9.43
CA HIS A 28 57.34 -16.54 8.10
C HIS A 28 58.14 -15.36 7.55
N MET A 29 57.63 -14.14 7.69
CA MET A 29 58.29 -12.93 7.20
C MET A 29 59.61 -12.64 7.93
N ALA A 30 59.73 -13.01 9.21
CA ALA A 30 61.00 -12.93 9.93
C ALA A 30 62.10 -13.85 9.36
N GLY A 31 61.72 -14.90 8.61
CA GLY A 31 62.63 -15.88 8.02
C GLY A 31 62.77 -15.82 6.49
N CYS A 32 61.97 -15.01 5.79
CA CYS A 32 61.94 -14.99 4.32
C CYS A 32 62.02 -13.54 3.78
N PRO A 33 63.21 -13.08 3.34
CA PRO A 33 63.40 -11.70 2.86
C PRO A 33 62.63 -11.42 1.55
N VAL A 34 62.35 -12.45 0.74
CA VAL A 34 61.57 -12.30 -0.50
C VAL A 34 60.12 -11.93 -0.20
N CYS A 35 59.51 -12.57 0.79
CA CYS A 35 58.13 -12.24 1.19
C CYS A 35 58.06 -10.89 1.88
N GLN A 36 59.09 -10.52 2.65
CA GLN A 36 59.20 -9.19 3.24
C GLN A 36 59.27 -8.10 2.17
N HIS A 37 60.15 -8.24 1.17
CA HIS A 37 60.25 -7.29 0.06
C HIS A 37 58.93 -7.13 -0.70
N ARG A 38 58.22 -8.23 -0.97
CA ARG A 38 56.90 -8.18 -1.62
C ARG A 38 55.87 -7.43 -0.78
N LEU A 39 55.88 -7.62 0.54
CA LEU A 39 54.99 -6.88 1.43
C LEU A 39 55.32 -5.39 1.44
N ASP A 40 56.61 -5.03 1.40
CA ASP A 40 57.05 -3.64 1.33
C ASP A 40 56.57 -2.97 0.03
N GLU A 41 56.64 -3.67 -1.11
CA GLU A 41 56.10 -3.19 -2.39
C GLU A 41 54.59 -2.92 -2.34
N ILE A 42 53.81 -3.86 -1.80
CA ILE A 42 52.35 -3.71 -1.64
C ILE A 42 52.04 -2.51 -0.72
N THR A 43 52.77 -2.41 0.40
CA THR A 43 52.58 -1.34 1.39
C THR A 43 52.94 0.02 0.80
N ALA A 44 54.04 0.12 0.06
CA ALA A 44 54.47 1.34 -0.63
C ALA A 44 53.45 1.78 -1.68
N LEU A 45 52.90 0.84 -2.46
CA LEU A 45 51.81 1.12 -3.39
C LEU A 45 50.59 1.68 -2.65
N GLY A 46 50.15 1.03 -1.57
CA GLY A 46 49.03 1.51 -0.75
C GLY A 46 49.26 2.89 -0.13
N GLN A 47 50.50 3.24 0.21
CA GLN A 47 50.86 4.58 0.67
C GLN A 47 50.79 5.60 -0.47
N SER A 48 51.30 5.27 -1.65
CA SER A 48 51.23 6.15 -2.82
C SER A 48 49.79 6.47 -3.23
N LEU A 49 48.90 5.48 -3.16
CA LEU A 49 47.48 5.65 -3.45
C LEU A 49 46.79 6.56 -2.42
N ARG A 50 47.13 6.42 -1.14
CA ARG A 50 46.61 7.29 -0.07
C ARG A 50 47.17 8.72 -0.12
N ALA A 51 48.35 8.91 -0.71
CA ALA A 51 48.94 10.22 -0.91
C ALA A 51 48.30 11.00 -2.06
N MET A 52 47.45 10.36 -2.87
CA MET A 52 46.72 11.05 -3.93
C MET A 52 45.76 12.09 -3.33
N PRO A 53 45.63 13.27 -3.96
CA PRO A 53 44.71 14.29 -3.50
C PRO A 53 43.27 13.78 -3.56
N SER A 54 42.53 13.95 -2.47
CA SER A 54 41.10 13.63 -2.45
C SER A 54 40.36 14.51 -3.46
N PRO A 55 39.47 13.93 -4.31
CA PRO A 55 38.67 14.73 -5.22
C PRO A 55 37.76 15.66 -4.42
N GLN A 56 37.76 16.95 -4.77
CA GLN A 56 36.82 17.89 -4.18
C GLN A 56 35.44 17.65 -4.77
N LEU A 57 34.46 17.40 -3.92
CA LEU A 57 33.07 17.36 -4.34
C LEU A 57 32.64 18.81 -4.60
N GLY A 58 32.13 19.10 -5.80
CA GLY A 58 31.64 20.43 -6.18
C GLY A 58 30.37 20.89 -5.46
N PHE A 59 30.00 20.21 -4.37
CA PHE A 59 28.85 20.46 -3.52
C PHE A 59 29.10 19.90 -2.13
N ASP A 60 28.38 20.42 -1.14
CA ASP A 60 28.45 19.91 0.24
C ASP A 60 27.64 18.61 0.38
N LEU A 61 28.32 17.47 0.24
CA LEU A 61 27.73 16.15 0.45
C LEU A 61 27.33 15.93 1.92
N ALA A 62 28.09 16.49 2.87
CA ALA A 62 27.84 16.30 4.28
C ALA A 62 26.51 16.95 4.68
N ALA A 63 26.25 18.18 4.21
CA ALA A 63 24.97 18.85 4.38
C ALA A 63 23.81 18.04 3.80
N GLN A 64 23.91 17.62 2.53
CA GLN A 64 22.84 16.83 1.88
C GLN A 64 22.56 15.50 2.57
N LEU A 65 23.62 14.81 3.03
CA LEU A 65 23.46 13.55 3.75
C LEU A 65 22.78 13.79 5.10
N ASN A 66 23.20 14.82 5.82
CA ASN A 66 22.63 15.17 7.12
C ASN A 66 21.14 15.53 7.01
N ASP A 67 20.77 16.30 5.99
CA ASP A 67 19.37 16.61 5.71
C ASP A 67 18.54 15.35 5.48
N ARG A 68 19.02 14.43 4.63
CA ARG A 68 18.33 13.14 4.38
C ARG A 68 18.24 12.26 5.63
N LEU A 69 19.27 12.24 6.47
CA LEU A 69 19.25 11.48 7.72
C LEU A 69 18.23 12.08 8.71
N ASN A 70 18.20 13.41 8.82
CA ASN A 70 17.26 14.14 9.67
C ASN A 70 15.81 13.95 9.21
N GLU A 71 15.54 13.99 7.90
CA GLU A 71 14.23 13.70 7.34
C GLU A 71 13.74 12.29 7.70
N ARG A 72 14.58 11.27 7.48
CA ARG A 72 14.25 9.89 7.87
C ARG A 72 14.00 9.74 9.37
N GLN A 73 14.75 10.44 10.20
CA GLN A 73 14.52 10.45 11.64
C GLN A 73 13.19 11.12 11.99
N ARG A 74 12.86 12.27 11.38
CA ARG A 74 11.58 12.96 11.58
C ARG A 74 10.39 12.11 11.17
N ASP A 75 10.48 11.41 10.05
CA ASP A 75 9.39 10.53 9.58
C ASP A 75 9.20 9.33 10.49
N ARG A 76 10.28 8.71 10.96
CA ARG A 76 10.20 7.67 12.00
C ARG A 76 9.55 8.20 13.28
N GLN A 77 9.95 9.39 13.74
CA GLN A 77 9.36 10.03 14.92
C GLN A 77 7.87 10.30 14.75
N ARG A 78 7.44 10.78 13.57
CA ARG A 78 6.02 10.98 13.24
C ARG A 78 5.25 9.65 13.24
N ALA A 79 5.80 8.61 12.63
CA ALA A 79 5.17 7.28 12.60
C ALA A 79 5.07 6.65 14.00
N SER A 80 6.03 6.93 14.88
CA SER A 80 6.02 6.45 16.27
C SER A 80 5.16 7.29 17.22
N ARG A 81 4.61 8.43 16.78
CA ARG A 81 3.75 9.24 17.67
C ARG A 81 2.42 8.52 17.87
N PRO A 82 2.02 8.24 19.12
CA PRO A 82 0.71 7.64 19.39
C PRO A 82 -0.39 8.60 18.92
N ALA A 83 -1.36 8.06 18.18
CA ALA A 83 -2.55 8.82 17.81
C ALA A 83 -3.30 9.23 19.09
N PRO A 84 -3.87 10.46 19.15
CA PRO A 84 -4.54 10.90 20.34
C PRO A 84 -5.84 10.07 20.55
N PRO A 85 -6.18 9.73 21.81
CA PRO A 85 -7.18 8.70 22.15
C PRO A 85 -8.61 9.04 21.68
N TRP A 86 -8.92 10.33 21.50
CA TRP A 86 -10.21 10.82 21.01
C TRP A 86 -10.43 10.72 19.49
N SER A 87 -9.37 10.46 18.69
CA SER A 87 -9.47 10.48 17.22
C SER A 87 -10.29 9.31 16.67
N GLY A 88 -10.26 8.15 17.34
CA GLY A 88 -11.10 7.01 17.00
C GLY A 88 -12.60 7.24 17.29
N TRP A 89 -12.92 8.04 18.31
CA TRP A 89 -14.32 8.33 18.68
C TRP A 89 -14.94 9.42 17.79
N LEU A 90 -14.19 10.49 17.50
CA LEU A 90 -14.66 11.55 16.58
C LEU A 90 -14.72 11.08 15.12
N GLY A 91 -13.91 10.09 14.73
CA GLY A 91 -13.94 9.51 13.39
C GLY A 91 -15.23 8.74 13.05
N TRP A 92 -16.03 8.35 14.05
CA TRP A 92 -17.31 7.66 13.86
C TRP A 92 -18.53 8.60 13.80
N MET A 93 -18.38 9.86 14.19
CA MET A 93 -19.47 10.84 14.15
C MET A 93 -20.04 11.12 12.74
N PRO A 94 -19.26 11.22 11.64
CA PRO A 94 -19.84 11.50 10.32
C PRO A 94 -20.56 10.30 9.70
N ALA A 95 -20.23 9.05 10.10
CA ALA A 95 -20.92 7.86 9.61
C ALA A 95 -22.29 7.65 10.29
N GLY A 96 -22.43 8.06 11.56
CA GLY A 96 -23.70 7.92 12.30
C GLY A 96 -24.78 8.91 11.87
N LEU A 97 -24.41 10.16 11.58
CA LEU A 97 -25.37 11.20 11.20
C LEU A 97 -26.01 10.94 9.82
N ALA A 98 -25.24 10.43 8.85
CA ALA A 98 -25.76 10.10 7.52
C ALA A 98 -26.73 8.90 7.54
N GLY A 99 -26.44 7.87 8.34
CA GLY A 99 -27.33 6.71 8.48
C GLY A 99 -28.65 7.04 9.19
N GLY A 100 -28.62 7.89 10.22
CA GLY A 100 -29.81 8.29 10.96
C GLY A 100 -30.84 9.06 10.11
N LEU A 101 -30.36 10.00 9.28
CA LEU A 101 -31.21 10.78 8.38
C LEU A 101 -31.90 9.90 7.30
N ALA A 102 -31.19 8.91 6.76
CA ALA A 102 -31.75 8.00 5.76
C ALA A 102 -32.91 7.15 6.34
N LEU A 103 -32.71 6.55 7.54
CA LEU A 103 -33.76 5.76 8.18
C LEU A 103 -34.96 6.61 8.59
N ALA A 104 -34.73 7.80 9.16
CA ALA A 104 -35.81 8.70 9.56
C ALA A 104 -36.65 9.16 8.35
N SER A 105 -36.01 9.51 7.24
CA SER A 105 -36.71 9.90 6.01
C SER A 105 -37.48 8.73 5.39
N GLY A 106 -36.91 7.52 5.38
CA GLY A 106 -37.58 6.33 4.87
C GLY A 106 -38.81 5.93 5.69
N ILE A 107 -38.72 5.97 7.03
CA ILE A 107 -39.85 5.68 7.92
C ILE A 107 -40.96 6.73 7.75
N TRP A 108 -40.59 8.01 7.63
CA TRP A 108 -41.55 9.09 7.46
C TRP A 108 -42.27 9.04 6.09
N LEU A 109 -41.52 8.82 5.01
CA LEU A 109 -42.07 8.63 3.66
C LEU A 109 -42.93 7.35 3.56
N GLY A 110 -42.48 6.25 4.16
CA GLY A 110 -43.24 5.00 4.24
C GLY A 110 -44.54 5.15 5.03
N GLY A 111 -44.52 5.90 6.14
CA GLY A 111 -45.70 6.22 6.92
C GLY A 111 -46.72 7.06 6.15
N LEU A 112 -46.25 8.04 5.35
CA LEU A 112 -47.10 8.81 4.44
C LEU A 112 -47.75 7.94 3.36
N LEU A 113 -47.01 6.96 2.81
CA LEU A 113 -47.55 6.02 1.82
C LEU A 113 -48.61 5.08 2.40
N LEU A 114 -48.48 4.65 3.67
CA LEU A 114 -49.49 3.80 4.32
C LEU A 114 -50.66 4.60 4.93
N GLY A 115 -50.44 5.84 5.36
CA GLY A 115 -51.47 6.70 5.98
C GLY A 115 -52.22 7.60 5.00
N GLY A 116 -51.67 7.83 3.81
CA GLY A 116 -52.20 8.72 2.78
C GLY A 116 -53.07 8.01 1.75
N GLY A 117 -54.29 7.62 2.16
CA GLY A 117 -55.36 7.31 1.22
C GLY A 117 -55.58 5.82 0.97
N ALA A 118 -56.85 5.46 0.89
CA ALA A 118 -57.33 4.15 0.45
C ALA A 118 -56.44 3.61 -0.67
N ALA A 119 -55.92 2.39 -0.48
CA ALA A 119 -55.37 1.62 -1.56
C ALA A 119 -56.45 1.52 -2.64
N MET A 120 -56.35 2.38 -3.65
CA MET A 120 -56.99 2.15 -4.94
C MET A 120 -56.30 0.89 -5.45
N ALA A 121 -56.89 -0.26 -5.16
CA ALA A 121 -56.45 -1.51 -5.75
C ALA A 121 -56.33 -1.25 -7.26
N PRO A 122 -55.17 -1.49 -7.89
CA PRO A 122 -55.06 -1.30 -9.33
C PRO A 122 -56.18 -2.14 -9.96
N GLY A 123 -57.05 -1.49 -10.73
CA GLY A 123 -58.17 -2.15 -11.37
C GLY A 123 -57.64 -3.36 -12.14
N ALA A 124 -58.22 -4.53 -11.88
CA ALA A 124 -57.82 -5.83 -12.43
C ALA A 124 -57.97 -5.96 -13.97
N GLY A 125 -57.99 -4.83 -14.70
CA GLY A 125 -58.09 -4.74 -16.15
C GLY A 125 -56.76 -4.57 -16.88
N LEU A 126 -55.65 -4.23 -16.20
CA LEU A 126 -54.36 -3.99 -16.88
C LEU A 126 -53.46 -5.21 -17.02
N VAL A 127 -53.89 -6.40 -16.57
CA VAL A 127 -53.23 -7.68 -16.86
C VAL A 127 -54.27 -8.73 -17.25
N ARG A 128 -54.88 -8.56 -18.43
CA ARG A 128 -55.62 -9.63 -19.11
C ARG A 128 -54.82 -10.09 -20.32
N VAL A 129 -53.70 -10.78 -20.08
CA VAL A 129 -52.88 -11.44 -21.12
C VAL A 129 -53.50 -12.78 -21.56
N PHE A 130 -54.49 -13.30 -20.83
CA PHE A 130 -55.27 -14.47 -21.23
C PHE A 130 -56.75 -14.25 -20.91
N ASP A 131 -57.49 -13.62 -21.83
CA ASP A 131 -58.95 -13.72 -21.86
C ASP A 131 -59.31 -14.98 -22.69
N PRO A 132 -60.19 -15.88 -22.22
CA PRO A 132 -60.51 -17.13 -22.92
C PRO A 132 -61.43 -16.95 -24.13
N VAL A 133 -61.63 -15.71 -24.62
CA VAL A 133 -62.53 -15.38 -25.73
C VAL A 133 -61.70 -15.10 -27.00
N PRO A 134 -61.64 -16.03 -27.96
CA PRO A 134 -60.92 -15.80 -29.21
C PRO A 134 -61.64 -14.76 -30.10
N PRO A 135 -60.90 -13.98 -30.92
CA PRO A 135 -61.50 -13.00 -31.82
C PRO A 135 -62.43 -13.71 -32.83
N GLY A 136 -63.73 -13.43 -32.76
CA GLY A 136 -64.78 -14.05 -33.57
C GLY A 136 -65.85 -14.84 -32.79
N GLY A 137 -65.73 -14.98 -31.47
CA GLY A 137 -66.76 -15.60 -30.63
C GLY A 137 -67.95 -14.69 -30.36
N LEU A 138 -69.16 -15.14 -30.69
CA LEU A 138 -70.41 -14.50 -30.28
C LEU A 138 -70.60 -14.68 -28.76
N CYS A 139 -70.95 -13.60 -28.04
CA CYS A 139 -71.24 -13.59 -26.59
C CYS A 139 -72.11 -14.81 -26.19
N ALA A 140 -71.65 -15.63 -25.23
CA ALA A 140 -72.41 -16.79 -24.75
C ALA A 140 -73.71 -16.44 -24.00
N ALA A 141 -73.89 -15.17 -23.60
CA ALA A 141 -75.14 -14.63 -23.08
C ALA A 141 -75.26 -13.15 -23.46
N ALA A 142 -76.45 -12.74 -23.90
CA ALA A 142 -76.72 -11.40 -24.45
C ALA A 142 -76.55 -10.26 -23.43
N GLU A 143 -76.61 -10.57 -22.13
CA GLU A 143 -76.56 -9.59 -21.03
C GLU A 143 -75.18 -8.92 -20.85
N LEU A 144 -74.11 -9.51 -21.41
CA LEU A 144 -72.73 -8.99 -21.35
C LEU A 144 -72.36 -8.10 -22.55
N CYS A 145 -73.20 -8.06 -23.59
CA CYS A 145 -72.96 -7.32 -24.82
C CYS A 145 -73.74 -5.98 -24.86
N ARG A 146 -74.50 -5.61 -23.81
CA ARG A 146 -75.22 -4.32 -23.74
C ARG A 146 -74.59 -3.38 -22.71
N LEU A 147 -73.69 -2.52 -23.17
CA LEU A 147 -73.44 -1.23 -22.53
C LEU A 147 -73.98 -0.09 -23.41
N SER A 148 -75.16 0.39 -23.00
CA SER A 148 -75.68 1.77 -22.99
C SER A 148 -75.67 2.61 -24.28
N LYS A 149 -76.88 3.02 -24.72
CA LYS A 149 -77.10 4.37 -25.26
C LYS A 149 -78.55 4.80 -25.00
N GLY A 150 -78.70 5.86 -24.20
CA GLY A 150 -79.98 6.25 -23.61
C GLY A 150 -80.91 7.11 -24.47
N MET A 151 -82.05 7.40 -23.80
CA MET A 151 -83.06 8.45 -23.96
C MET A 151 -84.16 8.25 -25.02
N PRO A 152 -85.35 8.85 -24.81
CA PRO A 152 -85.70 9.91 -23.83
C PRO A 152 -86.22 9.42 -22.47
#